data_AF-A0A850S2R7-F1
#
_entry.id   AF-A0A850S2R7-F1
#
_cell.length_a   1.000
_cell.length_b   1.000
_cell.length_c   1.000
_cell.angle_alpha   90.00
_cell.angle_beta   90.00
_cell.angle_gamma   90.00
#
_symmetry.space_group_name_H-M   'P 1'
#
loop_
_entity.id
_entity.type
_entity.pdbx_description
1 polymer ?
#
loop_
_entity_poly.entity_id
_entity_poly.type
_entity_poly.pdbx_seq_one_letter_code
_entity_poly.pdbx_strand_id
1 'polypeptide(L)'
;MVQQQDSTLSRGWRVISTIDSSHSLISWVGITLTTFIAAIVADMAHASKSTVVIIGVAVFILTTLLVMTILGRRKAVEEKRMIDSTAKISLLQLRSEALLRGWNFSRGSEQTLEFTLTVSQAALDCQIEFWGRKEIDAAEEVIRSNPLQPIPAGHWLEFAVEPVRFVTSTDNYFTRSYEFPSLEKKGYLDLHLNREQALIWLDTTAESSRNPDLKSQPTD
;
A
#
# COMPACT_ATOMS: atom_id res chain seq x y z
N MET A 1 -20.40 29.60 37.31
CA MET A 1 -21.07 29.89 36.02
C MET A 1 -20.07 30.57 35.10
N VAL A 2 -19.22 29.80 34.43
CA VAL A 2 -18.26 30.30 33.45
C VAL A 2 -18.12 29.24 32.35
N GLN A 3 -18.10 29.73 31.11
CA GLN A 3 -17.59 29.13 29.86
C GLN A 3 -18.43 28.06 29.14
N GLN A 4 -19.22 28.56 28.19
CA GLN A 4 -19.56 27.85 26.95
C GLN A 4 -19.36 28.85 25.80
N GLN A 5 -18.12 29.00 25.30
CA GLN A 5 -17.85 29.90 24.17
C GLN A 5 -16.72 29.47 23.22
N ASP A 6 -16.33 28.19 23.20
CA ASP A 6 -15.21 27.71 22.35
C ASP A 6 -15.60 26.85 21.13
N SER A 7 -16.90 26.65 20.85
CA SER A 7 -17.32 25.70 19.81
C SER A 7 -17.51 26.29 18.40
N THR A 8 -17.39 27.60 18.20
CA THR A 8 -17.66 28.23 16.90
C THR A 8 -16.39 28.43 16.05
N LEU A 9 -15.25 28.73 16.67
CA LEU A 9 -13.98 28.89 15.94
C LEU A 9 -13.47 27.57 15.36
N SER A 10 -13.61 26.45 16.06
CA SER A 10 -13.12 25.13 15.58
C SER A 10 -13.90 24.60 14.37
N ARG A 11 -15.18 24.99 14.20
CA ARG A 11 -15.96 24.66 13.00
C ARG A 11 -15.50 25.42 11.76
N GLY A 12 -15.15 26.70 11.89
CA GLY A 12 -14.66 27.51 10.76
C GLY A 12 -13.35 26.98 10.18
N TRP A 13 -12.42 26.54 11.05
CA TRP A 13 -11.14 25.98 10.61
C TRP A 13 -11.27 24.62 9.93
N ARG A 14 -12.24 23.78 10.33
CA ARG A 14 -12.50 22.50 9.64
C ARG A 14 -12.99 22.70 8.21
N VAL A 15 -13.84 23.70 7.97
CA VAL A 15 -14.36 24.03 6.64
C VAL A 15 -13.28 24.63 5.73
N ILE A 16 -12.28 25.32 6.30
CA ILE A 16 -11.11 25.79 5.53
C ILE A 16 -10.12 24.65 5.28
N SER A 17 -10.10 23.59 6.09
CA SER A 17 -9.16 22.46 5.93
C SER A 17 -9.59 21.41 4.89
N THR A 18 -10.86 21.41 4.47
CA THR A 18 -11.39 20.60 3.35
C THR A 18 -11.06 21.24 2.00
N ILE A 19 -9.78 21.51 1.77
CA ILE A 19 -9.20 21.83 0.46
C ILE A 19 -8.87 20.48 -0.20
N ASP A 20 -9.89 19.64 -0.44
CA ASP A 20 -9.72 18.32 -1.10
C ASP A 20 -10.27 18.32 -2.52
N SER A 21 -10.93 19.39 -2.97
CA SER A 21 -11.35 19.51 -4.36
C SER A 21 -10.30 20.28 -5.17
N SER A 22 -9.99 19.79 -6.37
CA SER A 22 -9.20 20.51 -7.37
C SER A 22 -9.67 21.96 -7.58
N HIS A 23 -10.97 22.21 -7.43
CA HIS A 23 -11.58 23.54 -7.44
C HIS A 23 -11.04 24.48 -6.35
N SER A 24 -10.85 23.99 -5.13
CA SER A 24 -10.33 24.81 -4.02
C SER A 24 -8.85 25.19 -4.23
N LEU A 25 -8.07 24.29 -4.81
CA LEU A 25 -6.67 24.51 -5.18
C LEU A 25 -6.54 25.56 -6.30
N ILE A 26 -7.37 25.43 -7.34
CA ILE A 26 -7.45 26.40 -8.43
C ILE A 26 -7.84 27.79 -7.90
N SER A 27 -8.80 27.84 -6.96
CA SER A 27 -9.23 29.10 -6.35
C SER A 27 -8.12 29.73 -5.51
N TRP A 28 -7.38 28.94 -4.74
CA TRP A 28 -6.25 29.44 -3.94
C TRP A 28 -5.11 29.97 -4.81
N VAL A 29 -4.73 29.24 -5.87
CA VAL A 29 -3.74 29.69 -6.86
C VAL A 29 -4.20 30.95 -7.57
N GLY A 30 -5.50 31.05 -7.90
CA GLY A 30 -6.08 32.24 -8.49
C GLY A 30 -5.98 33.44 -7.56
N ILE A 31 -6.32 33.29 -6.28
CA ILE A 31 -6.25 34.37 -5.28
C ILE A 31 -4.81 34.83 -5.09
N THR A 32 -3.85 33.92 -4.88
CA THR A 32 -2.43 34.29 -4.70
C THR A 32 -1.83 34.95 -5.93
N LEU A 33 -2.16 34.47 -7.13
CA LEU A 33 -1.72 35.11 -8.37
C LEU A 33 -2.29 36.52 -8.50
N THR A 34 -3.57 36.71 -8.14
CA THR A 34 -4.23 38.01 -8.25
C THR A 34 -3.67 39.02 -7.24
N THR A 35 -3.45 38.63 -5.98
CA THR A 35 -2.81 39.51 -4.97
C THR A 35 -1.36 39.80 -5.33
N PHE A 36 -0.64 38.83 -5.89
CA PHE A 36 0.72 39.04 -6.35
C PHE A 36 0.79 40.06 -7.51
N ILE A 37 -0.08 39.93 -8.51
CA ILE A 37 -0.20 40.90 -9.61
C ILE A 37 -0.58 42.29 -9.07
N ALA A 38 -1.51 42.37 -8.12
CA ALA A 38 -1.89 43.63 -7.49
C ALA A 38 -0.71 44.30 -6.76
N ALA A 39 0.11 43.53 -6.04
CA ALA A 39 1.31 44.01 -5.37
C ALA A 39 2.39 44.49 -6.36
N ILE A 40 2.58 43.76 -7.46
CA ILE A 40 3.46 44.18 -8.58
C ILE A 40 3.03 45.56 -9.10
N VAL A 41 1.74 45.71 -9.43
CA VAL A 41 1.21 46.95 -10.00
C VAL A 41 1.35 48.13 -9.03
N ALA A 42 1.17 47.88 -7.72
CA ALA A 42 1.35 48.90 -6.69
C ALA A 42 2.81 49.35 -6.52
N ASP A 43 3.78 48.44 -6.70
CA ASP A 43 5.22 48.69 -6.45
C ASP A 43 6.01 49.13 -7.70
N MET A 44 5.36 49.11 -8.88
CA MET A 44 5.95 49.59 -10.14
C MET A 44 6.36 51.07 -10.14
N ALA A 45 6.02 51.84 -9.10
CA ALA A 45 6.48 53.21 -8.93
C ALA A 45 7.96 53.31 -8.53
N HIS A 46 8.56 52.29 -7.89
CA HIS A 46 9.89 52.41 -7.25
C HIS A 46 10.88 51.29 -7.64
N ALA A 47 10.40 50.17 -8.20
CA ALA A 47 11.25 49.04 -8.60
C ALA A 47 11.43 48.93 -10.13
N SER A 48 12.59 48.43 -10.58
CA SER A 48 12.80 48.12 -11.98
C SER A 48 11.91 46.94 -12.41
N LYS A 49 11.27 47.04 -13.58
CA LYS A 49 10.30 46.03 -14.08
C LYS A 49 10.88 44.60 -14.08
N SER A 50 12.17 44.45 -14.37
CA SER A 50 12.87 43.17 -14.40
C SER A 50 13.00 42.53 -13.01
N THR A 51 13.30 43.31 -11.96
CA THR A 51 13.39 42.81 -10.58
C THR A 51 12.09 42.20 -10.12
N VAL A 52 10.97 42.87 -10.42
CA VAL A 52 9.64 42.45 -10.00
C VAL A 52 9.21 41.14 -10.67
N VAL A 53 9.51 40.98 -11.96
CA VAL A 53 9.24 39.73 -12.70
C VAL A 53 10.06 38.56 -12.12
N ILE A 54 11.35 38.77 -11.83
CA ILE A 54 12.22 37.71 -11.29
C ILE A 54 11.72 37.23 -9.92
N ILE A 55 11.39 38.15 -9.02
CA ILE A 55 10.85 37.81 -7.70
C ILE A 55 9.54 37.03 -7.84
N GLY A 56 8.68 37.42 -8.78
CA GLY A 56 7.42 36.72 -9.01
C GLY A 56 7.55 35.30 -9.50
N VAL A 57 8.44 35.07 -10.46
CA VAL A 57 8.73 33.71 -10.93
C VAL A 57 9.30 32.86 -9.79
N ALA A 58 10.20 33.43 -8.97
CA ALA A 58 10.78 32.71 -7.84
C ALA A 58 9.74 32.31 -6.79
N VAL A 59 8.84 33.23 -6.41
CA VAL A 59 7.75 32.96 -5.46
C VAL A 59 6.77 31.93 -6.01
N PHE A 60 6.43 32.02 -7.30
CA PHE A 60 5.55 31.04 -7.95
C PHE A 60 6.15 29.63 -7.96
N ILE A 61 7.43 29.48 -8.30
CA ILE A 61 8.11 28.18 -8.27
C ILE A 61 8.16 27.63 -6.85
N LEU A 62 8.54 28.45 -5.87
CA LEU A 62 8.67 28.01 -4.48
C LEU A 62 7.32 27.57 -3.89
N THR A 63 6.25 28.33 -4.16
CA THR A 63 4.90 27.98 -3.70
C THR A 63 4.39 26.70 -4.36
N THR A 64 4.65 26.52 -5.66
CA THR A 64 4.28 25.28 -6.38
C THR A 64 5.00 24.06 -5.80
N LEU A 65 6.31 24.17 -5.53
CA LEU A 65 7.09 23.10 -4.90
C LEU A 65 6.61 22.79 -3.48
N LEU A 66 6.29 23.81 -2.69
CA LEU A 66 5.75 23.65 -1.34
C LEU A 66 4.42 22.90 -1.37
N VAL A 67 3.49 23.31 -2.25
CA VAL A 67 2.18 22.67 -2.43
C VAL A 67 2.35 21.22 -2.86
N MET A 68 3.20 20.93 -3.85
CA MET A 68 3.47 19.55 -4.27
C MET A 68 4.02 18.69 -3.12
N THR A 69 4.91 19.25 -2.29
CA THR A 69 5.48 18.55 -1.14
C THR A 69 4.42 18.25 -0.07
N ILE A 70 3.53 19.21 0.21
CA ILE A 70 2.45 19.04 1.19
C ILE A 70 1.41 18.03 0.69
N LEU A 71 0.99 18.12 -0.56
CA LEU A 71 0.03 17.20 -1.18
C LEU A 71 0.59 15.78 -1.26
N GLY A 72 1.86 15.63 -1.65
CA GLY A 72 2.54 14.33 -1.67
C GLY A 72 2.59 13.68 -0.30
N ARG A 73 2.86 14.46 0.76
CA ARG A 73 2.84 13.96 2.15
C ARG A 73 1.44 13.55 2.61
N ARG A 74 0.39 14.32 2.28
CA ARG A 74 -0.99 13.98 2.67
C ARG A 74 -1.44 12.68 2.01
N LYS A 75 -1.21 12.54 0.71
CA LYS A 75 -1.54 11.33 -0.03
C LYS A 75 -0.86 10.11 0.60
N ALA A 76 0.42 10.21 0.94
CA ALA A 76 1.16 9.13 1.60
C ALA A 76 0.62 8.79 3.00
N VAL A 77 0.15 9.78 3.78
CA VAL A 77 -0.44 9.55 5.11
C VAL A 77 -1.81 8.88 5.01
N GLU A 78 -2.61 9.29 4.04
CA GLU A 78 -3.96 8.76 3.85
C GLU A 78 -3.92 7.34 3.27
N GLU A 79 -3.05 7.10 2.29
CA GLU A 79 -2.72 5.76 1.79
C GLU A 79 -2.25 4.85 2.93
N LYS A 80 -1.33 5.32 3.79
CA LYS A 80 -0.89 4.55 4.96
C LYS A 80 -2.03 4.24 5.94
N ARG A 81 -2.97 5.17 6.16
CA ARG A 81 -4.13 4.94 7.04
C ARG A 81 -5.11 3.93 6.46
N MET A 82 -5.35 3.97 5.16
CA MET A 82 -6.21 2.98 4.51
C MET A 82 -5.60 1.58 4.61
N ILE A 83 -4.28 1.45 4.33
CA ILE A 83 -3.51 0.20 4.43
C ILE A 83 -3.57 -0.43 5.84
N ASP A 84 -3.57 0.37 6.90
CA ASP A 84 -3.70 -0.15 8.27
C ASP A 84 -5.11 -0.63 8.60
N SER A 85 -6.13 -0.01 8.00
CA SER A 85 -7.55 -0.33 8.25
C SER A 85 -8.07 -1.55 7.48
N THR A 86 -7.39 -1.98 6.43
CA THR A 86 -7.83 -3.10 5.59
C THR A 86 -7.76 -4.42 6.36
N ALA A 87 -8.84 -5.19 6.28
CA ALA A 87 -8.92 -6.51 6.87
C ALA A 87 -7.88 -7.44 6.23
N LYS A 88 -7.07 -8.08 7.06
CA LYS A 88 -6.01 -9.00 6.63
C LYS A 88 -6.43 -10.43 6.91
N ILE A 89 -6.05 -11.35 6.02
CA ILE A 89 -6.12 -12.80 6.26
C ILE A 89 -4.71 -13.37 6.24
N SER A 90 -4.48 -14.35 7.09
CA SER A 90 -3.25 -15.14 7.05
C SER A 90 -3.17 -15.98 5.76
N LEU A 91 -1.96 -16.30 5.32
CA LEU A 91 -1.76 -17.16 4.16
C LEU A 91 -2.36 -18.57 4.39
N LEU A 92 -2.35 -19.09 5.63
CA LEU A 92 -3.02 -20.35 5.95
C LEU A 92 -4.56 -20.27 5.92
N GLN A 93 -5.15 -19.10 6.20
CA GLN A 93 -6.58 -18.88 5.97
C GLN A 93 -6.89 -18.87 4.48
N LEU A 94 -6.07 -18.21 3.66
CA LEU A 94 -6.22 -18.26 2.20
C LEU A 94 -6.10 -19.69 1.66
N ARG A 95 -5.19 -20.51 2.20
CA ARG A 95 -5.12 -21.95 1.89
C ARG A 95 -6.44 -22.67 2.17
N SER A 96 -7.07 -22.36 3.30
CA SER A 96 -8.36 -22.96 3.68
C SER A 96 -9.48 -22.56 2.73
N GLU A 97 -9.51 -21.28 2.33
CA GLU A 97 -10.45 -20.76 1.32
C GLU A 97 -10.23 -21.39 -0.06
N ALA A 98 -8.98 -21.67 -0.43
CA ALA A 98 -8.63 -22.34 -1.67
C ALA A 98 -9.04 -23.82 -1.67
N LEU A 99 -8.86 -24.55 -0.55
CA LEU A 99 -9.37 -25.92 -0.39
C LEU A 99 -10.89 -26.00 -0.62
N LEU A 100 -11.65 -25.03 -0.11
CA LEU A 100 -13.10 -24.95 -0.32
C LEU A 100 -13.49 -24.75 -1.80
N ARG A 101 -12.58 -24.20 -2.62
CA ARG A 101 -12.73 -24.02 -4.07
C ARG A 101 -12.11 -25.17 -4.87
N GLY A 102 -11.81 -26.28 -4.19
CA GLY A 102 -11.34 -27.51 -4.80
C GLY A 102 -9.87 -27.49 -5.19
N TRP A 103 -9.06 -26.55 -4.70
CA TRP A 103 -7.59 -26.66 -4.79
C TRP A 103 -7.13 -27.90 -4.02
N ASN A 104 -6.14 -28.62 -4.56
CA ASN A 104 -5.56 -29.77 -3.90
C ASN A 104 -4.18 -29.41 -3.32
N PHE A 105 -4.02 -29.56 -2.00
CA PHE A 105 -2.74 -29.36 -1.30
C PHE A 105 -2.29 -30.64 -0.59
N SER A 106 -2.72 -31.81 -1.06
CA SER A 106 -2.22 -33.09 -0.57
C SER A 106 -0.71 -33.20 -0.82
N ARG A 107 -0.06 -34.09 -0.06
CA ARG A 107 1.39 -34.29 -0.16
C ARG A 107 1.77 -34.72 -1.57
N GLY A 108 2.62 -33.93 -2.23
CA GLY A 108 3.08 -34.20 -3.60
C GLY A 108 2.18 -33.62 -4.69
N SER A 109 1.10 -32.92 -4.34
CA SER A 109 0.28 -32.23 -5.33
C SER A 109 1.02 -31.08 -5.99
N GLU A 110 1.13 -31.12 -7.32
CA GLU A 110 1.74 -30.05 -8.13
C GLU A 110 0.96 -28.74 -8.04
N GLN A 111 -0.34 -28.80 -7.72
CA GLN A 111 -1.18 -27.61 -7.51
C GLN A 111 -0.68 -26.75 -6.35
N THR A 112 0.08 -27.31 -5.41
CA THR A 112 0.74 -26.52 -4.36
C THR A 112 1.73 -25.53 -4.94
N LEU A 113 2.63 -26.02 -5.81
CA LEU A 113 3.67 -25.19 -6.41
C LEU A 113 3.01 -24.13 -7.30
N GLU A 114 2.06 -24.55 -8.13
CA GLU A 114 1.26 -23.66 -8.97
C GLU A 114 0.57 -22.55 -8.16
N PHE A 115 -0.12 -22.90 -7.07
CA PHE A 115 -0.80 -21.93 -6.22
C PHE A 115 0.19 -20.92 -5.62
N THR A 116 1.31 -21.41 -5.08
CA THR A 116 2.31 -20.52 -4.46
C THR A 116 3.03 -19.62 -5.47
N LEU A 117 3.24 -20.08 -6.70
CA LEU A 117 3.80 -19.24 -7.76
C LEU A 117 2.78 -18.21 -8.26
N THR A 118 1.54 -18.62 -8.51
CA THR A 118 0.49 -17.72 -9.00
C THR A 118 0.11 -16.65 -7.97
N VAL A 119 0.09 -16.97 -6.68
CA VAL A 119 -0.16 -15.96 -5.62
C VAL A 119 1.03 -14.99 -5.48
N SER A 120 2.27 -15.47 -5.67
CA SER A 120 3.45 -14.61 -5.68
C SER A 120 3.44 -13.68 -6.90
N GLN A 121 3.03 -14.18 -8.06
CA GLN A 121 2.86 -13.39 -9.27
C GLN A 121 1.77 -12.33 -9.10
N ALA A 122 0.66 -12.66 -8.45
CA ALA A 122 -0.39 -11.69 -8.15
C ALA A 122 0.09 -10.55 -7.24
N ALA A 123 1.04 -10.83 -6.35
CA ALA A 123 1.69 -9.82 -5.53
C ALA A 123 2.64 -8.92 -6.35
N LEU A 124 3.39 -9.51 -7.28
CA LEU A 124 4.25 -8.79 -8.22
C LEU A 124 3.44 -7.85 -9.13
N ASP A 125 2.28 -8.32 -9.59
CA ASP A 125 1.36 -7.56 -10.46
C ASP A 125 0.49 -6.55 -9.71
N CYS A 126 0.75 -6.35 -8.41
CA CYS A 126 -0.02 -5.47 -7.51
C CYS A 126 -1.53 -5.80 -7.45
N GLN A 127 -1.92 -7.04 -7.72
CA GLN A 127 -3.32 -7.50 -7.59
C GLN A 127 -3.67 -7.80 -6.14
N ILE A 128 -2.71 -8.31 -5.37
CA ILE A 128 -2.85 -8.60 -3.95
C ILE A 128 -1.73 -7.92 -3.16
N GLU A 129 -2.11 -7.10 -2.20
CA GLU A 129 -1.18 -6.56 -1.23
C GLU A 129 -0.79 -7.61 -0.19
N PHE A 130 0.50 -7.64 0.14
CA PHE A 130 1.07 -8.53 1.13
C PHE A 130 1.63 -7.77 2.32
N TRP A 131 1.54 -8.40 3.49
CA TRP A 131 2.19 -7.98 4.71
C TRP A 131 2.94 -9.15 5.31
N GLY A 132 4.01 -8.87 6.04
CA GLY A 132 4.74 -9.86 6.79
C GLY A 132 5.71 -9.23 7.78
N ARG A 133 6.50 -10.07 8.42
CA ARG A 133 7.54 -9.66 9.36
C ARG A 133 8.87 -9.93 8.69
N LYS A 134 9.78 -8.96 8.69
CA LYS A 134 11.11 -9.18 8.16
C LYS A 134 11.83 -10.21 9.04
N GLU A 135 12.38 -11.25 8.44
CA GLU A 135 13.17 -12.21 9.20
C GLU A 135 14.46 -11.53 9.69
N ILE A 136 14.60 -11.46 11.01
CA ILE A 136 15.79 -10.96 11.69
C ILE A 136 16.28 -12.08 12.61
N ASP A 137 17.59 -12.11 12.88
CA ASP A 137 18.18 -13.07 13.81
C ASP A 137 17.80 -12.69 15.25
N ALA A 138 16.58 -13.06 15.65
CA ALA A 138 15.98 -12.76 16.95
C ALA A 138 15.10 -13.93 17.39
N ALA A 139 14.82 -13.99 18.70
CA ALA A 139 13.89 -14.96 19.26
C ALA A 139 12.48 -14.81 18.67
N GLU A 140 11.77 -15.94 18.54
CA GLU A 140 10.45 -16.00 17.93
C GLU A 140 9.44 -15.06 18.62
N GLU A 141 9.47 -14.97 19.94
CA GLU A 141 8.58 -14.11 20.73
C GLU A 141 8.77 -12.63 20.36
N VAL A 142 10.02 -12.23 20.12
CA VAL A 142 10.36 -10.86 19.69
C VAL A 142 9.82 -10.62 18.29
N ILE A 143 10.01 -11.56 17.37
CA ILE A 143 9.55 -11.42 15.98
C ILE A 143 8.01 -11.35 15.93
N ARG A 144 7.31 -12.20 16.68
CA ARG A 144 5.83 -12.19 16.77
C ARG A 144 5.29 -10.89 17.35
N SER A 145 6.04 -10.22 18.23
CA SER A 145 5.64 -8.92 18.80
C SER A 145 5.79 -7.74 17.85
N ASN A 146 6.54 -7.88 16.76
CA ASN A 146 6.71 -6.81 15.78
C ASN A 146 5.36 -6.43 15.12
N PRO A 147 5.23 -5.24 14.51
CA PRO A 147 4.11 -4.99 13.63
C PRO A 147 4.31 -5.71 12.29
N LEU A 148 3.21 -6.14 11.66
CA LEU A 148 3.20 -6.55 10.26
C LEU A 148 3.59 -5.34 9.39
N GLN A 149 4.48 -5.56 8.43
CA GLN A 149 4.97 -4.53 7.51
C GLN A 149 4.49 -4.85 6.09
N PRO A 150 4.09 -3.85 5.30
CA PRO A 150 3.76 -4.07 3.89
C PRO A 150 5.01 -4.58 3.15
N ILE A 151 4.82 -5.61 2.33
CA ILE A 151 5.85 -6.20 1.49
C ILE A 151 5.81 -5.49 0.13
N PRO A 152 6.88 -4.80 -0.29
CA PRO A 152 6.90 -4.11 -1.59
C PRO A 152 6.69 -5.09 -2.75
N ALA A 153 5.93 -4.72 -3.78
CA ALA A 153 5.71 -5.57 -4.96
C ALA A 153 7.03 -6.05 -5.61
N GLY A 154 8.04 -5.18 -5.66
CA GLY A 154 9.37 -5.52 -6.19
C GLY A 154 10.11 -6.63 -5.42
N HIS A 155 9.70 -6.95 -4.19
CA HIS A 155 10.20 -8.12 -3.44
C HIS A 155 9.96 -9.41 -4.22
N TRP A 156 8.81 -9.53 -4.88
CA TRP A 156 8.37 -10.76 -5.56
C TRP A 156 9.07 -11.02 -6.90
N LEU A 157 9.98 -10.14 -7.34
CA LEU A 157 10.84 -10.38 -8.50
C LEU A 157 11.88 -11.49 -8.23
N GLU A 158 12.40 -11.53 -7.00
CA GLU A 158 13.43 -12.47 -6.58
C GLU A 158 12.90 -13.52 -5.59
N PHE A 159 11.70 -13.29 -5.04
CA PHE A 159 11.13 -14.11 -3.98
C PHE A 159 9.78 -14.70 -4.37
N ALA A 160 9.48 -15.89 -3.82
CA ALA A 160 8.18 -16.53 -3.91
C ALA A 160 7.73 -17.06 -2.55
N VAL A 161 6.44 -17.37 -2.40
CA VAL A 161 5.88 -18.07 -1.23
C VAL A 161 6.45 -19.48 -1.17
N GLU A 162 6.99 -19.90 -0.02
CA GLU A 162 7.60 -21.22 0.13
C GLU A 162 6.55 -22.36 0.10
N PRO A 163 6.56 -23.24 -0.91
CA PRO A 163 5.52 -24.26 -1.09
C PRO A 163 5.45 -25.26 0.06
N VAL A 164 6.61 -25.70 0.56
CA VAL A 164 6.68 -26.72 1.61
C VAL A 164 6.09 -26.20 2.92
N ARG A 165 6.47 -25.00 3.36
CA ARG A 165 5.91 -24.39 4.58
C ARG A 165 4.45 -24.02 4.41
N PHE A 166 4.04 -23.57 3.22
CA PHE A 166 2.64 -23.29 2.92
C PHE A 166 1.72 -24.49 3.18
N VAL A 167 2.14 -25.72 2.84
CA VAL A 167 1.34 -26.92 3.06
C VAL A 167 1.52 -27.51 4.45
N THR A 168 2.75 -27.59 4.94
CA THR A 168 3.06 -28.34 6.16
C THR A 168 2.83 -27.56 7.46
N SER A 169 2.78 -26.23 7.39
CA SER A 169 2.67 -25.41 8.60
C SER A 169 1.24 -25.43 9.15
N THR A 170 1.15 -25.54 10.48
CA THR A 170 -0.08 -25.38 11.26
C THR A 170 -0.21 -23.98 11.86
N ASP A 171 0.90 -23.24 11.92
CA ASP A 171 0.96 -21.86 12.39
C ASP A 171 1.46 -20.97 11.25
N ASN A 172 0.75 -19.86 11.01
CA ASN A 172 1.08 -18.92 9.95
C ASN A 172 2.44 -18.28 10.14
N TYR A 173 2.94 -18.19 11.38
CA TYR A 173 4.26 -17.66 11.69
C TYR A 173 5.37 -18.31 10.85
N PHE A 174 5.26 -19.61 10.57
CA PHE A 174 6.25 -20.36 9.79
C PHE A 174 6.07 -20.25 8.28
N THR A 175 5.00 -19.62 7.80
CA THR A 175 4.87 -19.26 6.39
C THR A 175 5.85 -18.15 6.07
N ARG A 176 6.53 -18.23 4.92
CA ARG A 176 7.54 -17.23 4.52
C ARG A 176 7.71 -17.14 3.02
N SER A 177 8.32 -16.05 2.58
CA SER A 177 8.87 -15.91 1.23
C SER A 177 10.34 -16.33 1.21
N TYR A 178 10.78 -16.97 0.13
CA TYR A 178 12.16 -17.42 -0.08
C TYR A 178 12.70 -16.92 -1.42
N GLU A 179 14.02 -16.75 -1.53
CA GLU A 179 14.67 -16.40 -2.80
C GLU A 179 14.59 -17.58 -3.77
N PHE A 180 13.96 -17.38 -4.93
CA PHE A 180 13.88 -18.40 -5.97
C PHE A 180 14.92 -18.12 -7.05
N PRO A 181 15.75 -19.10 -7.47
CA PRO A 181 15.71 -20.52 -7.10
C PRO A 181 16.63 -20.94 -5.94
N SER A 182 17.40 -20.03 -5.32
CA SER A 182 18.52 -20.40 -4.42
C SER A 182 18.08 -21.04 -3.08
N LEU A 183 16.88 -20.73 -2.57
CA LEU A 183 16.40 -21.08 -1.22
C LEU A 183 17.31 -20.62 -0.06
N GLU A 184 18.43 -19.93 -0.32
CA GLU A 184 19.41 -19.53 0.69
C GLU A 184 18.95 -18.31 1.47
N LYS A 185 18.41 -17.31 0.77
CA LYS A 185 17.92 -16.09 1.40
C LYS A 185 16.46 -16.23 1.80
N LYS A 186 16.19 -15.77 3.01
CA LYS A 186 14.86 -15.69 3.58
C LYS A 186 14.36 -14.25 3.49
N GLY A 187 13.09 -14.09 3.11
CA GLY A 187 12.46 -12.78 2.99
C GLY A 187 11.64 -12.42 4.22
N TYR A 188 10.32 -12.36 4.04
CA TYR A 188 9.36 -12.12 5.11
C TYR A 188 8.76 -13.43 5.61
N LEU A 189 8.38 -13.46 6.89
CA LEU A 189 7.65 -14.52 7.57
C LEU A 189 6.29 -14.03 8.07
N ASP A 190 5.43 -14.93 8.55
CA ASP A 190 4.05 -14.63 8.98
C ASP A 190 3.33 -13.83 7.90
N LEU A 191 3.10 -14.47 6.75
CA LEU A 191 2.55 -13.79 5.58
C LEU A 191 1.04 -13.57 5.74
N HIS A 192 0.61 -12.34 5.51
CA HIS A 192 -0.79 -11.92 5.48
C HIS A 192 -1.09 -11.22 4.16
N LEU A 193 -2.34 -11.30 3.75
CA LEU A 193 -2.85 -10.70 2.51
C LEU A 193 -4.05 -9.83 2.81
N ASN A 194 -4.33 -8.90 1.91
CA ASN A 194 -5.56 -8.14 1.91
C ASN A 194 -6.72 -9.10 1.65
N ARG A 195 -7.66 -9.18 2.59
CA ARG A 195 -8.73 -10.18 2.55
C ARG A 195 -9.58 -10.08 1.29
N GLU A 196 -10.02 -8.86 0.97
CA GLU A 196 -10.94 -8.64 -0.15
C GLU A 196 -10.25 -8.95 -1.48
N GLN A 197 -9.04 -8.43 -1.68
CA GLN A 197 -8.24 -8.70 -2.88
C GLN A 197 -7.94 -10.18 -3.05
N ALA A 198 -7.56 -10.86 -1.96
CA ALA A 198 -7.21 -12.28 -2.00
C ALA A 198 -8.41 -13.16 -2.35
N LEU A 199 -9.61 -12.86 -1.83
CA LEU A 199 -10.82 -13.61 -2.16
C LEU A 199 -11.27 -13.36 -3.61
N ILE A 200 -11.23 -12.10 -4.07
CA ILE A 200 -11.53 -11.76 -5.47
C ILE A 200 -10.55 -12.47 -6.42
N TRP A 201 -9.24 -12.42 -6.11
CA TRP A 201 -8.22 -13.10 -6.89
C TRP A 201 -8.46 -14.61 -6.95
N LEU A 202 -8.85 -15.22 -5.82
CA LEU A 202 -9.11 -16.65 -5.73
C LEU A 202 -10.33 -17.08 -6.57
N ASP A 203 -11.36 -16.23 -6.67
CA ASP A 203 -12.57 -16.46 -7.47
C ASP A 203 -12.37 -16.16 -8.97
N THR A 204 -11.27 -15.51 -9.35
CA THR A 204 -11.03 -15.04 -10.73
C THR A 204 -9.71 -15.56 -11.28
N THR A 205 -8.63 -14.82 -11.08
CA THR A 205 -7.30 -15.09 -11.62
C THR A 205 -6.82 -16.49 -11.27
N ALA A 206 -6.94 -16.91 -10.01
CA ALA A 206 -6.44 -18.19 -9.54
C ALA A 206 -7.08 -19.37 -10.30
N GLU A 207 -8.40 -19.36 -10.50
CA GLU A 207 -9.09 -20.41 -11.25
C GLU A 207 -8.71 -20.39 -12.75
N SER A 208 -8.48 -19.20 -13.32
CA SER A 208 -8.04 -19.08 -14.72
C SER A 208 -6.60 -19.55 -14.97
N SER A 209 -5.73 -19.39 -13.96
CA SER A 209 -4.33 -19.81 -14.03
C SER A 209 -4.14 -21.29 -13.73
N ARG A 210 -5.16 -21.96 -13.23
CA ARG A 210 -5.11 -23.35 -12.81
C ARG A 210 -4.98 -24.29 -14.01
N ASN A 211 -3.93 -25.10 -14.01
CA ASN A 211 -3.64 -26.05 -15.06
C ASN A 211 -4.75 -27.13 -15.12
N PRO A 212 -5.47 -27.25 -16.25
CA PRO A 212 -6.56 -28.20 -16.38
C PRO A 212 -6.09 -29.66 -16.26
N ASP A 213 -4.85 -29.96 -16.65
CA ASP A 213 -4.31 -31.33 -16.63
C ASP A 213 -4.14 -31.86 -15.20
N LEU A 214 -3.89 -30.95 -14.24
CA LEU A 214 -3.73 -31.26 -12.81
C LEU A 214 -5.06 -31.52 -12.09
N LYS A 215 -6.22 -31.27 -12.72
CA LYS A 215 -7.54 -31.52 -12.13
C LYS A 215 -7.87 -33.02 -12.02
N SER A 216 -7.13 -33.87 -12.73
CA SER A 216 -7.41 -35.31 -12.84
C SER A 216 -6.71 -36.20 -11.80
N GLN A 217 -5.82 -35.65 -10.96
CA GLN A 217 -5.15 -36.45 -9.95
C GLN A 217 -6.13 -36.85 -8.83
N PRO A 218 -6.34 -38.15 -8.59
CA PRO A 218 -7.20 -38.60 -7.50
C PRO A 218 -6.64 -38.11 -6.16
N THR A 219 -7.53 -37.60 -5.31
CA THR A 219 -7.24 -37.38 -3.90
C THR A 219 -7.24 -38.72 -3.21
N ASP A 220 -6.04 -39.24 -2.95
CA ASP A 220 -5.81 -40.39 -2.05
C ASP A 220 -6.14 -40.05 -0.59
#